data_AF-A0A9W6IP89-F1
#
_entry.id   AF-A0A9W6IP89-F1
#
_cell.length_a   1.000
_cell.length_b   1.000
_cell.length_c   1.000
_cell.angle_alpha   90.00
_cell.angle_beta   90.00
_cell.angle_gamma   90.00
#
_symmetry.space_group_name_H-M   'P 1'
#
loop_
_entity.id
_entity.type
_entity.pdbx_description
1 polymer ?
#
loop_
_entity_poly.entity_id
_entity_poly.type
_entity_poly.pdbx_seq_one_letter_code
_entity_poly.pdbx_strand_id
1 'polypeptide(L)'
;MRIQTRVISALLAATSLATAPAFAGGDDDHPRRGLTIGGEFENWDFSDKNLAGAVFIGANFQGASFADSELPGVTIVESRFNDTDFSDADMPASQLTGVTFSRANLSGARFPGARIERVNFSAADLEDTDFSATDMVFVTFIGSRLNSTLFNGARLRQVNFLRAELNETNFRAAELRRANFAEVTGSEVSFRNADLTGSSFENAELDEVDFSGANLAGTNFSSARIREATGLTKDSLTGACGNEATELNDGLQLPACSGSDEMRFGPAQEYSYVLRLRGESDAETVMELRALENARIEVLTQIGQALEIHAEDLDREAIREATNEALREIARAERELREIQRDRHIERAEIEREREEALREHRALQDELRREAREQERELRELQRETDRTRNTTRFEFRIAPPPPETPPPPPER
;
A
#
# COMPACT_ATOMS: atom_id res chain seq x y z
N MET A 1 34.17 -12.41 -34.62
CA MET A 1 33.88 -11.13 -33.93
C MET A 1 32.45 -10.76 -34.31
N ARG A 2 31.45 -10.81 -33.40
CA ARG A 2 31.14 -9.77 -32.39
C ARG A 2 30.91 -8.40 -33.07
N ILE A 3 29.85 -7.61 -32.90
CA ILE A 3 28.85 -7.43 -31.83
C ILE A 3 27.87 -6.31 -32.29
N GLN A 4 26.56 -6.38 -31.90
CA GLN A 4 25.62 -5.25 -31.62
C GLN A 4 25.03 -4.35 -32.76
N THR A 5 23.79 -3.80 -32.73
CA THR A 5 22.65 -3.75 -31.78
C THR A 5 21.33 -3.47 -32.54
N ARG A 6 20.22 -3.98 -31.99
CA ARG A 6 18.80 -3.72 -32.35
C ARG A 6 18.34 -2.29 -31.99
N VAL A 7 17.57 -1.61 -32.84
CA VAL A 7 16.44 -0.72 -32.46
C VAL A 7 15.47 -0.58 -33.66
N ILE A 8 14.16 -0.54 -33.37
CA ILE A 8 13.02 -0.07 -34.20
C ILE A 8 12.51 -1.00 -35.33
N SER A 9 11.42 -1.73 -35.05
CA SER A 9 10.26 -1.84 -35.96
C SER A 9 9.04 -2.39 -35.19
N ALA A 10 8.26 -1.49 -34.57
CA ALA A 10 6.90 -1.76 -34.11
C ALA A 10 5.96 -0.83 -34.90
N LEU A 11 5.54 -1.31 -36.07
CA LEU A 11 4.55 -0.67 -36.93
C LEU A 11 4.08 -1.74 -37.92
N LEU A 12 2.84 -2.22 -37.73
CA LEU A 12 1.96 -2.99 -38.64
C LEU A 12 1.26 -4.16 -37.92
N ALA A 13 0.18 -3.85 -37.21
CA ALA A 13 -0.99 -4.75 -37.08
C ALA A 13 -2.27 -3.99 -36.69
N ALA A 14 -2.37 -2.69 -36.97
CA ALA A 14 -3.59 -1.90 -36.80
C ALA A 14 -4.07 -1.45 -38.19
N THR A 15 -4.74 -2.34 -38.92
CA THR A 15 -5.64 -2.06 -40.06
C THR A 15 -6.11 -3.37 -40.69
N SER A 16 -7.10 -4.01 -40.07
CA SER A 16 -8.15 -4.82 -40.71
C SER A 16 -8.88 -5.63 -39.65
N LEU A 17 -9.94 -5.03 -39.08
CA LEU A 17 -11.17 -5.69 -38.63
C LEU A 17 -12.09 -4.63 -38.00
N ALA A 18 -12.42 -3.62 -38.81
CA ALA A 18 -13.75 -3.01 -38.70
C ALA A 18 -14.70 -3.93 -39.47
N THR A 19 -15.87 -4.23 -38.90
CA THR A 19 -16.93 -5.15 -39.36
C THR A 19 -16.84 -6.61 -38.91
N ALA A 20 -16.95 -6.83 -37.60
CA ALA A 20 -17.67 -7.98 -37.06
C ALA A 20 -18.32 -7.55 -35.75
N PRO A 21 -19.58 -7.92 -35.44
CA PRO A 21 -20.06 -7.78 -34.08
C PRO A 21 -19.12 -8.63 -33.21
N ALA A 22 -18.38 -7.99 -32.31
CA ALA A 22 -17.63 -8.73 -31.30
C ALA A 22 -18.69 -9.50 -30.50
N PHE A 23 -18.82 -10.80 -30.78
CA PHE A 23 -19.73 -11.70 -30.08
C PHE A 23 -19.28 -11.76 -28.62
N ALA A 24 -19.86 -10.87 -27.81
CA ALA A 24 -19.83 -10.90 -26.36
C ALA A 24 -20.80 -11.97 -25.85
N GLY A 25 -20.56 -13.22 -26.24
CA GLY A 25 -21.29 -14.40 -25.77
C GLY A 25 -20.30 -15.48 -25.36
N GLY A 26 -20.15 -15.68 -24.05
CA GLY A 26 -19.57 -16.88 -23.45
C GLY A 26 -20.58 -17.43 -22.45
N ASP A 27 -20.89 -18.72 -22.54
CA ASP A 27 -21.81 -19.40 -21.63
C ASP A 27 -21.24 -19.41 -20.20
N ASP A 28 -22.15 -19.37 -19.21
CA ASP A 28 -21.95 -19.27 -17.75
C ASP A 28 -20.94 -20.25 -17.12
N ASP A 29 -20.47 -21.26 -17.87
CA ASP A 29 -19.70 -22.39 -17.36
C ASP A 29 -18.17 -22.28 -17.66
N HIS A 30 -17.72 -21.28 -18.44
CA HIS A 30 -16.31 -21.17 -18.85
C HIS A 30 -15.78 -19.72 -18.90
N PRO A 31 -15.19 -19.18 -17.81
CA PRO A 31 -14.51 -17.89 -17.85
C PRO A 31 -13.34 -17.96 -18.86
N ARG A 32 -13.39 -17.13 -19.90
CA ARG A 32 -12.39 -17.10 -20.98
C ARG A 32 -11.05 -16.65 -20.40
N ARG A 33 -10.14 -17.59 -20.15
CA ARG A 33 -8.74 -17.29 -19.80
C ARG A 33 -8.10 -16.44 -20.90
N GLY A 34 -7.75 -15.19 -20.59
CA GLY A 34 -6.84 -14.36 -21.39
C GLY A 34 -7.47 -13.30 -22.29
N LEU A 35 -8.65 -12.78 -21.97
CA LEU A 35 -9.20 -11.61 -22.67
C LEU A 35 -8.42 -10.34 -22.30
N THR A 36 -7.45 -9.93 -23.12
CA THR A 36 -6.77 -8.64 -22.98
C THR A 36 -7.43 -7.59 -23.86
N ILE A 37 -7.81 -6.44 -23.29
CA ILE A 37 -8.48 -5.35 -23.98
C ILE A 37 -7.65 -4.07 -23.82
N GLY A 38 -7.29 -3.48 -24.96
CA GLY A 38 -6.58 -2.21 -25.09
C GLY A 38 -7.14 -1.43 -26.28
N GLY A 39 -7.12 -0.09 -26.23
CA GLY A 39 -7.65 0.76 -27.30
C GLY A 39 -8.72 1.74 -26.83
N GLU A 40 -9.53 2.24 -27.78
CA GLU A 40 -10.55 3.27 -27.57
C GLU A 40 -11.95 2.66 -27.72
N PHE A 41 -12.77 2.74 -26.67
CA PHE A 41 -14.09 2.12 -26.54
C PHE A 41 -15.09 3.10 -25.90
N GLU A 42 -14.99 4.38 -26.25
CA GLU A 42 -15.84 5.43 -25.68
C GLU A 42 -17.32 5.20 -25.99
N ASN A 43 -18.17 5.27 -24.97
CA ASN A 43 -19.63 5.04 -25.07
C ASN A 43 -20.04 3.64 -25.56
N TRP A 44 -19.16 2.65 -25.41
CA TRP A 44 -19.51 1.27 -25.72
C TRP A 44 -20.33 0.63 -24.60
N ASP A 45 -21.11 -0.37 -24.94
CA ASP A 45 -21.95 -1.10 -24.01
C ASP A 45 -21.34 -2.49 -23.71
N PHE A 46 -20.87 -2.64 -22.47
CA PHE A 46 -20.39 -3.88 -21.84
C PHE A 46 -21.30 -4.29 -20.68
N SER A 47 -22.54 -3.79 -20.63
CA SER A 47 -23.49 -4.15 -19.58
C SER A 47 -23.87 -5.64 -19.67
N ASP A 48 -24.18 -6.23 -18.53
CA ASP A 48 -24.54 -7.65 -18.38
C ASP A 48 -23.49 -8.64 -18.91
N LYS A 49 -22.23 -8.22 -19.08
CA LYS A 49 -21.17 -9.08 -19.63
C LYS A 49 -20.39 -9.79 -18.54
N ASN A 50 -20.11 -11.06 -18.77
CA ASN A 50 -19.09 -11.77 -18.03
C ASN A 50 -17.70 -11.49 -18.63
N LEU A 51 -16.90 -10.77 -17.85
CA LEU A 51 -15.53 -10.34 -18.11
C LEU A 51 -14.57 -10.90 -17.06
N ALA A 52 -14.92 -12.04 -16.46
CA ALA A 52 -14.12 -12.71 -15.44
C ALA A 52 -12.66 -12.91 -15.88
N GLY A 53 -11.73 -12.39 -15.08
CA GLY A 53 -10.30 -12.48 -15.34
C GLY A 53 -9.81 -11.74 -16.60
N ALA A 54 -10.62 -10.85 -17.18
CA ALA A 54 -10.19 -9.99 -18.27
C ALA A 54 -9.06 -9.05 -17.81
N VAL A 55 -8.26 -8.59 -18.77
CA VAL A 55 -7.09 -7.74 -18.53
C VAL A 55 -7.23 -6.47 -19.38
N PHE A 56 -7.53 -5.36 -18.74
CA PHE A 56 -7.63 -4.05 -19.37
C PHE A 56 -6.32 -3.29 -19.19
N ILE A 57 -5.69 -2.86 -20.29
CA ILE A 57 -4.38 -2.17 -20.22
C ILE A 57 -4.38 -0.97 -21.16
N GLY A 58 -4.12 0.22 -20.61
CA GLY A 58 -3.92 1.43 -21.41
C GLY A 58 -5.13 1.83 -22.25
N ALA A 59 -6.33 1.39 -21.87
CA ALA A 59 -7.54 1.55 -22.66
C ALA A 59 -8.35 2.78 -22.22
N ASN A 60 -9.14 3.31 -23.15
CA ASN A 60 -10.11 4.37 -22.89
C ASN A 60 -11.53 3.82 -23.04
N PHE A 61 -12.31 3.91 -21.97
CA PHE A 61 -13.69 3.51 -21.88
C PHE A 61 -14.59 4.68 -21.49
N GLN A 62 -14.17 5.93 -21.68
CA GLN A 62 -14.95 7.08 -21.24
C GLN A 62 -16.41 7.00 -21.75
N GLY A 63 -17.39 7.19 -20.85
CA GLY A 63 -18.81 7.11 -21.19
C GLY A 63 -19.36 5.70 -21.46
N ALA A 64 -18.51 4.66 -21.42
CA ALA A 64 -18.96 3.28 -21.61
C ALA A 64 -19.80 2.78 -20.43
N SER A 65 -20.64 1.78 -20.69
CA SER A 65 -21.42 1.09 -19.67
C SER A 65 -20.85 -0.30 -19.38
N PHE A 66 -20.76 -0.62 -18.10
CA PHE A 66 -20.41 -1.89 -17.47
C PHE A 66 -21.46 -2.24 -16.40
N ALA A 67 -22.65 -1.62 -16.45
CA ALA A 67 -23.73 -1.89 -15.52
C ALA A 67 -24.04 -3.40 -15.47
N ASP A 68 -24.30 -3.93 -14.28
CA ASP A 68 -24.66 -5.33 -14.03
C ASP A 68 -23.62 -6.36 -14.54
N SER A 69 -22.39 -5.94 -14.84
CA SER A 69 -21.37 -6.83 -15.41
C SER A 69 -20.62 -7.65 -14.35
N GLU A 70 -20.20 -8.85 -14.72
CA GLU A 70 -19.43 -9.74 -13.85
C GLU A 70 -17.93 -9.64 -14.19
N LEU A 71 -17.13 -9.05 -13.31
CA LEU A 71 -15.68 -8.87 -13.48
C LEU A 71 -14.83 -9.53 -12.36
N PRO A 72 -15.15 -10.75 -11.88
CA PRO A 72 -14.37 -11.37 -10.82
C PRO A 72 -12.90 -11.58 -11.25
N GLY A 73 -11.97 -11.13 -10.41
CA GLY A 73 -10.53 -11.28 -10.64
C GLY A 73 -9.99 -10.50 -11.85
N VAL A 74 -10.73 -9.52 -12.38
CA VAL A 74 -10.26 -8.66 -13.47
C VAL A 74 -8.99 -7.91 -13.08
N THR A 75 -8.11 -7.68 -14.05
CA THR A 75 -6.94 -6.81 -13.89
C THR A 75 -7.09 -5.58 -14.77
N ILE A 76 -7.05 -4.38 -14.18
CA ILE A 76 -7.17 -3.11 -14.89
C ILE A 76 -5.94 -2.26 -14.59
N VAL A 77 -5.21 -1.88 -15.63
CA VAL A 77 -3.94 -1.16 -15.52
C VAL A 77 -3.98 0.07 -16.41
N GLU A 78 -3.66 1.23 -15.83
CA GLU A 78 -3.43 2.50 -16.55
C GLU A 78 -4.54 2.83 -17.57
N SER A 79 -5.80 2.59 -17.19
CA SER A 79 -6.98 2.72 -18.08
C SER A 79 -7.92 3.84 -17.61
N ARG A 80 -8.67 4.41 -18.54
CA ARG A 80 -9.60 5.52 -18.30
C ARG A 80 -11.05 5.05 -18.36
N PHE A 81 -11.77 5.21 -17.26
CA PHE A 81 -13.19 4.90 -17.07
C PHE A 81 -13.94 6.12 -16.52
N ASN A 82 -13.56 7.32 -16.94
CA ASN A 82 -14.29 8.53 -16.55
C ASN A 82 -15.69 8.52 -17.13
N ASP A 83 -16.66 9.06 -16.38
CA ASP A 83 -18.05 9.17 -16.82
C ASP A 83 -18.68 7.81 -17.23
N THR A 84 -18.15 6.69 -16.71
CA THR A 84 -18.67 5.35 -17.02
C THR A 84 -19.76 4.94 -16.07
N ASP A 85 -20.57 3.98 -16.50
CA ASP A 85 -21.54 3.31 -15.63
C ASP A 85 -21.02 1.93 -15.22
N PHE A 86 -20.81 1.71 -13.93
CA PHE A 86 -20.45 0.46 -13.27
C PHE A 86 -21.50 0.11 -12.21
N SER A 87 -22.71 0.67 -12.31
CA SER A 87 -23.77 0.35 -11.36
C SER A 87 -23.99 -1.15 -11.26
N ASP A 88 -24.06 -1.64 -10.02
CA ASP A 88 -24.25 -3.05 -9.68
C ASP A 88 -23.20 -4.02 -10.28
N ALA A 89 -22.04 -3.53 -10.75
CA ALA A 89 -20.98 -4.38 -11.27
C ALA A 89 -20.29 -5.20 -10.17
N ASP A 90 -20.08 -6.50 -10.40
CA ASP A 90 -19.44 -7.41 -9.43
C ASP A 90 -17.96 -7.63 -9.78
N MET A 91 -17.06 -7.01 -9.00
CA MET A 91 -15.61 -6.99 -9.22
C MET A 91 -14.79 -7.60 -8.05
N PRO A 92 -15.18 -8.76 -7.49
CA PRO A 92 -14.51 -9.32 -6.32
C PRO A 92 -13.09 -9.75 -6.69
N ALA A 93 -12.16 -9.57 -5.74
CA ALA A 93 -10.74 -9.88 -5.91
C ALA A 93 -10.09 -9.26 -7.17
N SER A 94 -10.64 -8.16 -7.69
CA SER A 94 -10.08 -7.40 -8.80
C SER A 94 -8.75 -6.74 -8.43
N GLN A 95 -7.96 -6.43 -9.45
CA GLN A 95 -6.67 -5.74 -9.32
C GLN A 95 -6.68 -4.49 -10.18
N LEU A 96 -6.70 -3.32 -9.54
CA LEU A 96 -6.77 -2.03 -10.20
C LEU A 96 -5.49 -1.26 -9.92
N THR A 97 -4.81 -0.78 -10.96
CA THR A 97 -3.57 0.01 -10.82
C THR A 97 -3.54 1.18 -11.78
N GLY A 98 -3.46 2.41 -11.28
CA GLY A 98 -3.36 3.61 -12.12
C GLY A 98 -4.63 3.91 -12.93
N VAL A 99 -5.80 3.55 -12.41
CA VAL A 99 -7.09 3.65 -13.11
C VAL A 99 -7.80 4.94 -12.71
N THR A 100 -8.58 5.53 -13.62
CA THR A 100 -9.45 6.68 -13.30
C THR A 100 -10.91 6.35 -13.56
N PHE A 101 -11.74 6.55 -12.54
CA PHE A 101 -13.20 6.42 -12.50
C PHE A 101 -13.84 7.78 -12.15
N SER A 102 -13.21 8.89 -12.54
CA SER A 102 -13.73 10.20 -12.15
C SER A 102 -15.11 10.44 -12.77
N ARG A 103 -16.06 10.90 -11.94
CA ARG A 103 -17.48 11.07 -12.31
C ARG A 103 -18.18 9.81 -12.82
N ALA A 104 -17.60 8.62 -12.58
CA ALA A 104 -18.28 7.38 -12.90
C ALA A 104 -19.41 7.10 -11.90
N ASN A 105 -20.43 6.39 -12.36
CA ASN A 105 -21.43 5.78 -11.50
C ASN A 105 -20.93 4.39 -11.10
N LEU A 106 -20.73 4.13 -9.82
CA LEU A 106 -20.38 2.83 -9.25
C LEU A 106 -21.40 2.41 -8.18
N SER A 107 -22.60 3.01 -8.18
CA SER A 107 -23.61 2.69 -7.18
C SER A 107 -23.91 1.19 -7.13
N GLY A 108 -23.95 0.60 -5.94
CA GLY A 108 -24.16 -0.84 -5.73
C GLY A 108 -23.01 -1.76 -6.19
N ALA A 109 -21.91 -1.22 -6.76
CA ALA A 109 -20.79 -2.03 -7.22
C ALA A 109 -20.09 -2.77 -6.07
N ARG A 110 -19.46 -3.90 -6.38
CA ARG A 110 -18.87 -4.79 -5.37
C ARG A 110 -17.40 -5.08 -5.65
N PHE A 111 -16.54 -4.72 -4.69
CA PHE A 111 -15.08 -4.91 -4.75
C PHE A 111 -14.52 -5.77 -3.61
N PRO A 112 -15.23 -6.74 -3.00
CA PRO A 112 -14.74 -7.39 -1.80
C PRO A 112 -13.39 -8.08 -2.05
N GLY A 113 -12.41 -7.78 -1.20
CA GLY A 113 -11.05 -8.32 -1.31
C GLY A 113 -10.23 -7.83 -2.51
N ALA A 114 -10.66 -6.80 -3.24
CA ALA A 114 -9.90 -6.20 -4.33
C ALA A 114 -8.60 -5.54 -3.84
N ARG A 115 -7.62 -5.43 -4.76
CA ARG A 115 -6.42 -4.61 -4.57
C ARG A 115 -6.51 -3.39 -5.47
N ILE A 116 -6.50 -2.20 -4.87
CA ILE A 116 -6.75 -0.95 -5.55
C ILE A 116 -5.58 0.00 -5.26
N GLU A 117 -4.75 0.24 -6.28
CA GLU A 117 -3.55 1.05 -6.14
C GLU A 117 -3.60 2.24 -7.12
N ARG A 118 -3.38 3.46 -6.62
CA ARG A 118 -3.32 4.67 -7.46
C ARG A 118 -4.58 4.88 -8.30
N VAL A 119 -5.75 4.66 -7.70
CA VAL A 119 -7.04 4.80 -8.39
C VAL A 119 -7.72 6.11 -8.02
N ASN A 120 -8.32 6.75 -9.02
CA ASN A 120 -9.04 8.00 -8.87
C ASN A 120 -10.56 7.80 -8.98
N PHE A 121 -11.29 7.94 -7.88
CA PHE A 121 -12.75 7.96 -7.80
C PHE A 121 -13.32 9.37 -7.53
N SER A 122 -12.56 10.42 -7.82
CA SER A 122 -13.00 11.80 -7.54
C SER A 122 -14.29 12.14 -8.29
N ALA A 123 -15.24 12.74 -7.57
CA ALA A 123 -16.59 13.04 -8.01
C ALA A 123 -17.41 11.84 -8.51
N ALA A 124 -17.00 10.60 -8.20
CA ALA A 124 -17.77 9.41 -8.52
C ALA A 124 -18.98 9.25 -7.59
N ASP A 125 -19.99 8.54 -8.08
CA ASP A 125 -21.09 8.04 -7.27
C ASP A 125 -20.76 6.63 -6.79
N LEU A 126 -20.61 6.44 -5.49
CA LEU A 126 -20.23 5.18 -4.85
C LEU A 126 -21.27 4.76 -3.80
N GLU A 127 -22.51 5.27 -3.93
CA GLU A 127 -23.61 4.89 -3.06
C GLU A 127 -23.77 3.37 -3.01
N ASP A 128 -23.99 2.79 -1.83
CA ASP A 128 -24.15 1.35 -1.61
C ASP A 128 -22.99 0.45 -2.10
N THR A 129 -21.82 1.02 -2.42
CA THR A 129 -20.66 0.24 -2.89
C THR A 129 -20.05 -0.60 -1.77
N ASP A 130 -19.64 -1.84 -2.08
CA ASP A 130 -18.96 -2.73 -1.13
C ASP A 130 -17.44 -2.80 -1.38
N PHE A 131 -16.66 -2.08 -0.57
CA PHE A 131 -15.20 -2.16 -0.48
C PHE A 131 -14.70 -2.98 0.72
N SER A 132 -15.53 -3.89 1.27
CA SER A 132 -15.14 -4.66 2.44
C SER A 132 -13.88 -5.51 2.17
N ALA A 133 -12.97 -5.53 3.15
CA ALA A 133 -11.70 -6.27 3.09
C ALA A 133 -10.78 -5.94 1.90
N THR A 134 -10.94 -4.79 1.23
CA THR A 134 -10.00 -4.35 0.18
C THR A 134 -8.66 -3.91 0.73
N ASP A 135 -7.63 -3.97 -0.10
CA ASP A 135 -6.34 -3.30 0.15
C ASP A 135 -6.20 -2.11 -0.81
N MET A 136 -6.27 -0.90 -0.28
CA MET A 136 -6.18 0.34 -1.01
C MET A 136 -4.93 1.14 -0.63
N VAL A 137 -4.22 1.60 -1.66
CA VAL A 137 -3.04 2.46 -1.48
C VAL A 137 -3.08 3.58 -2.50
N PHE A 138 -2.93 4.83 -2.05
CA PHE A 138 -2.95 6.03 -2.91
C PHE A 138 -4.26 6.18 -3.70
N VAL A 139 -5.40 5.98 -3.04
CA VAL A 139 -6.72 6.11 -3.66
C VAL A 139 -7.33 7.47 -3.30
N THR A 140 -8.01 8.11 -4.25
CA THR A 140 -8.70 9.38 -4.03
C THR A 140 -10.20 9.24 -4.26
N PHE A 141 -10.98 9.82 -3.35
CA PHE A 141 -12.43 9.90 -3.28
C PHE A 141 -12.88 11.36 -3.19
N ILE A 142 -12.07 12.32 -3.67
CA ILE A 142 -12.34 13.75 -3.50
C ILE A 142 -13.70 14.12 -4.10
N GLY A 143 -14.58 14.72 -3.29
CA GLY A 143 -15.91 15.16 -3.74
C GLY A 143 -16.83 14.02 -4.20
N SER A 144 -16.53 12.77 -3.86
CA SER A 144 -17.37 11.62 -4.21
C SER A 144 -18.53 11.44 -3.23
N ARG A 145 -19.59 10.75 -3.67
CA ARG A 145 -20.70 10.33 -2.82
C ARG A 145 -20.45 8.90 -2.35
N LEU A 146 -20.27 8.70 -1.05
CA LEU A 146 -20.00 7.40 -0.41
C LEU A 146 -21.14 6.98 0.53
N ASN A 147 -22.36 7.43 0.26
CA ASN A 147 -23.51 7.12 1.11
C ASN A 147 -23.70 5.61 1.19
N SER A 148 -23.90 5.06 2.38
CA SER A 148 -24.07 3.61 2.62
C SER A 148 -22.90 2.73 2.14
N THR A 149 -21.75 3.30 1.78
CA THR A 149 -20.58 2.54 1.33
C THR A 149 -19.96 1.71 2.46
N LEU A 150 -19.54 0.49 2.15
CA LEU A 150 -18.96 -0.44 3.12
C LEU A 150 -17.44 -0.54 2.96
N PHE A 151 -16.69 -0.14 3.99
CA PHE A 151 -15.23 -0.30 4.10
C PHE A 151 -14.83 -1.25 5.24
N ASN A 152 -15.72 -2.15 5.66
CA ASN A 152 -15.50 -3.05 6.80
C ASN A 152 -14.19 -3.84 6.65
N GLY A 153 -13.26 -3.67 7.61
CA GLY A 153 -11.97 -4.36 7.60
C GLY A 153 -11.06 -4.02 6.42
N ALA A 154 -11.33 -2.95 5.67
CA ALA A 154 -10.50 -2.51 4.56
C ALA A 154 -9.17 -1.92 5.08
N ARG A 155 -8.10 -2.07 4.28
CA ARG A 155 -6.83 -1.37 4.52
C ARG A 155 -6.75 -0.17 3.59
N LEU A 156 -6.75 1.03 4.15
CA LEU A 156 -6.90 2.29 3.42
C LEU A 156 -5.68 3.18 3.72
N ARG A 157 -4.58 2.94 3.03
CA ARG A 157 -3.32 3.66 3.26
C ARG A 157 -3.17 4.84 2.30
N GLN A 158 -2.93 6.02 2.86
CA GLN A 158 -2.77 7.26 2.07
C GLN A 158 -3.98 7.48 1.14
N VAL A 159 -5.17 7.35 1.71
CA VAL A 159 -6.44 7.56 1.02
C VAL A 159 -6.96 8.97 1.31
N ASN A 160 -7.50 9.61 0.28
CA ASN A 160 -8.02 10.97 0.36
C ASN A 160 -9.54 11.00 0.16
N PHE A 161 -10.28 11.38 1.18
CA PHE A 161 -11.73 11.57 1.21
C PHE A 161 -12.13 13.05 1.23
N LEU A 162 -11.23 14.00 0.93
CA LEU A 162 -11.51 15.44 0.98
C LEU A 162 -12.85 15.78 0.31
N ARG A 163 -13.76 16.46 1.03
CA ARG A 163 -15.09 16.86 0.55
C ARG A 163 -16.03 15.71 0.15
N ALA A 164 -15.76 14.48 0.54
CA ALA A 164 -16.67 13.37 0.27
C ALA A 164 -17.91 13.43 1.18
N GLU A 165 -19.03 12.92 0.67
CA GLU A 165 -20.28 12.71 1.42
C GLU A 165 -20.29 11.30 1.99
N LEU A 166 -20.43 11.15 3.31
CA LEU A 166 -20.22 9.90 4.03
C LEU A 166 -21.48 9.39 4.77
N ASN A 167 -22.69 9.73 4.33
CA ASN A 167 -23.89 9.36 5.09
C ASN A 167 -24.01 7.83 5.21
N GLU A 168 -24.19 7.31 6.42
CA GLU A 168 -24.31 5.86 6.69
C GLU A 168 -23.06 5.04 6.24
N THR A 169 -21.92 5.69 5.95
CA THR A 169 -20.69 4.99 5.55
C THR A 169 -20.11 4.20 6.71
N ASN A 170 -19.67 2.97 6.43
CA ASN A 170 -19.17 2.05 7.44
C ASN A 170 -17.67 1.75 7.29
N PHE A 171 -16.85 2.34 8.14
CA PHE A 171 -15.40 2.12 8.25
C PHE A 171 -15.02 1.16 9.41
N ARG A 172 -15.93 0.31 9.87
CA ARG A 172 -15.68 -0.55 11.02
C ARG A 172 -14.43 -1.41 10.82
N ALA A 173 -13.52 -1.39 11.80
CA ALA A 173 -12.25 -2.12 11.80
C ALA A 173 -11.33 -1.81 10.60
N ALA A 174 -11.51 -0.68 9.91
CA ALA A 174 -10.65 -0.27 8.80
C ALA A 174 -9.29 0.28 9.30
N GLU A 175 -8.23 0.06 8.52
CA GLU A 175 -6.91 0.70 8.73
C GLU A 175 -6.88 2.03 7.96
N LEU A 176 -7.09 3.17 8.63
CA LEU A 176 -7.23 4.52 8.05
C LEU A 176 -6.10 5.48 8.47
N ARG A 177 -4.91 4.93 8.74
CA ARG A 177 -3.77 5.73 9.20
C ARG A 177 -3.43 6.81 8.18
N ARG A 178 -3.36 8.07 8.66
CA ARG A 178 -3.07 9.26 7.84
C ARG A 178 -4.03 9.43 6.64
N ALA A 179 -5.26 8.95 6.76
CA ALA A 179 -6.31 9.26 5.80
C ALA A 179 -6.71 10.75 5.92
N ASN A 180 -7.09 11.35 4.80
CA ASN A 180 -7.58 12.72 4.77
C ASN A 180 -9.10 12.74 4.69
N PHE A 181 -9.75 13.15 5.77
CA PHE A 181 -11.19 13.42 5.90
C PHE A 181 -11.46 14.92 6.05
N ALA A 182 -10.59 15.80 5.53
CA ALA A 182 -10.86 17.23 5.59
C ALA A 182 -12.13 17.59 4.79
N GLU A 183 -12.91 18.54 5.32
CA GLU A 183 -14.13 19.05 4.70
C GLU A 183 -15.18 17.97 4.33
N VAL A 184 -15.11 16.77 4.91
CA VAL A 184 -16.14 15.74 4.69
C VAL A 184 -17.45 16.13 5.37
N THR A 185 -18.55 15.67 4.80
CA THR A 185 -19.89 15.79 5.40
C THR A 185 -20.50 14.41 5.57
N GLY A 186 -21.35 14.21 6.58
CA GLY A 186 -22.06 12.94 6.72
C GLY A 186 -22.80 12.78 8.04
N SER A 187 -23.85 11.97 8.04
CA SER A 187 -24.53 11.48 9.23
C SER A 187 -24.34 9.98 9.41
N GLU A 188 -24.45 9.47 10.64
CA GLU A 188 -24.48 8.02 10.94
C GLU A 188 -23.22 7.25 10.49
N VAL A 189 -22.05 7.91 10.48
CA VAL A 189 -20.77 7.30 10.06
C VAL A 189 -20.22 6.39 11.15
N SER A 190 -19.78 5.16 10.79
CA SER A 190 -19.17 4.25 11.76
C SER A 190 -17.65 4.12 11.57
N PHE A 191 -16.86 4.63 12.52
CA PHE A 191 -15.42 4.38 12.66
C PHE A 191 -15.11 3.34 13.74
N ARG A 192 -16.09 2.50 14.11
CA ARG A 192 -15.95 1.57 15.24
C ARG A 192 -14.76 0.63 15.07
N ASN A 193 -13.88 0.60 16.07
CA ASN A 193 -12.61 -0.15 16.06
C ASN A 193 -11.65 0.19 14.90
N ALA A 194 -11.84 1.32 14.21
CA ALA A 194 -10.95 1.74 13.13
C ALA A 194 -9.64 2.31 13.68
N ASP A 195 -8.58 2.22 12.88
CA ASP A 195 -7.30 2.87 13.18
C ASP A 195 -7.19 4.19 12.41
N LEU A 196 -7.46 5.30 13.09
CA LEU A 196 -7.44 6.66 12.55
C LEU A 196 -6.15 7.41 12.89
N THR A 197 -5.09 6.70 13.27
CA THR A 197 -3.84 7.34 13.73
C THR A 197 -3.31 8.35 12.70
N GLY A 198 -3.14 9.59 13.12
CA GLY A 198 -2.61 10.68 12.28
C GLY A 198 -3.51 11.11 11.12
N SER A 199 -4.80 10.74 11.14
CA SER A 199 -5.78 11.19 10.15
C SER A 199 -6.16 12.67 10.36
N SER A 200 -6.71 13.30 9.34
CA SER A 200 -7.20 14.69 9.41
C SER A 200 -8.69 14.75 9.19
N PHE A 201 -9.43 15.38 10.11
CA PHE A 201 -10.85 15.74 10.01
C PHE A 201 -11.02 17.26 9.97
N GLU A 202 -10.02 17.98 9.46
CA GLU A 202 -10.04 19.44 9.44
C GLU A 202 -11.28 19.97 8.71
N ASN A 203 -12.05 20.87 9.34
CA ASN A 203 -13.31 21.40 8.80
C ASN A 203 -14.37 20.32 8.47
N ALA A 204 -14.27 19.10 9.00
CA ALA A 204 -15.28 18.06 8.79
C ALA A 204 -16.59 18.43 9.51
N GLU A 205 -17.73 18.10 8.91
CA GLU A 205 -19.07 18.26 9.48
C GLU A 205 -19.74 16.89 9.58
N LEU A 206 -19.74 16.31 10.78
CA LEU A 206 -20.27 14.97 10.98
C LEU A 206 -21.25 14.92 12.14
N ASP A 207 -22.42 14.31 11.92
CA ASP A 207 -23.44 14.10 12.93
C ASP A 207 -23.62 12.58 13.18
N GLU A 208 -23.92 12.18 14.42
CA GLU A 208 -24.22 10.78 14.80
C GLU A 208 -23.08 9.77 14.52
N VAL A 209 -21.81 10.18 14.69
CA VAL A 209 -20.64 9.34 14.37
C VAL A 209 -20.29 8.35 15.49
N ASP A 210 -19.98 7.09 15.15
CA ASP A 210 -19.48 6.08 16.11
C ASP A 210 -17.96 5.93 16.06
N PHE A 211 -17.26 6.48 17.06
CA PHE A 211 -15.82 6.30 17.29
C PHE A 211 -15.48 5.20 18.31
N SER A 212 -16.45 4.34 18.69
CA SER A 212 -16.25 3.34 19.75
C SER A 212 -15.08 2.41 19.45
N GLY A 213 -14.06 2.43 20.32
CA GLY A 213 -12.86 1.61 20.16
C GLY A 213 -11.92 2.05 19.04
N ALA A 214 -12.18 3.18 18.38
CA ALA A 214 -11.29 3.74 17.38
C ALA A 214 -10.00 4.25 18.02
N ASN A 215 -8.88 4.14 17.30
CA ASN A 215 -7.62 4.75 17.71
C ASN A 215 -7.46 6.13 17.07
N LEU A 216 -7.54 7.19 17.87
CA LEU A 216 -7.52 8.58 17.43
C LEU A 216 -6.18 9.29 17.67
N ALA A 217 -5.12 8.57 18.03
CA ALA A 217 -3.82 9.18 18.33
C ALA A 217 -3.30 10.03 17.15
N GLY A 218 -2.93 11.28 17.40
CA GLY A 218 -2.43 12.20 16.38
C GLY A 218 -3.49 12.71 15.39
N THR A 219 -4.77 12.44 15.63
CA THR A 219 -5.84 12.90 14.73
C THR A 219 -6.04 14.41 14.85
N ASN A 220 -6.14 15.09 13.71
CA ASN A 220 -6.41 16.52 13.64
C ASN A 220 -7.91 16.79 13.49
N PHE A 221 -8.54 17.39 14.49
CA PHE A 221 -9.95 17.82 14.49
C PHE A 221 -10.10 19.34 14.37
N SER A 222 -9.09 20.06 13.89
CA SER A 222 -9.11 21.52 13.77
C SER A 222 -10.35 21.98 13.00
N SER A 223 -11.16 22.85 13.61
CA SER A 223 -12.41 23.37 13.04
C SER A 223 -13.46 22.31 12.66
N ALA A 224 -13.30 21.05 13.11
CA ALA A 224 -14.28 20.01 12.88
C ALA A 224 -15.53 20.27 13.73
N ARG A 225 -16.70 20.00 13.18
CA ARG A 225 -17.99 19.99 13.89
C ARG A 225 -18.51 18.56 13.94
N ILE A 226 -18.33 17.91 15.09
CA ILE A 226 -18.72 16.53 15.34
C ILE A 226 -19.78 16.51 16.44
N ARG A 227 -21.03 16.22 16.07
CA ARG A 227 -22.17 16.20 16.99
C ARG A 227 -22.69 14.80 17.20
N GLU A 228 -23.29 14.57 18.37
CA GLU A 228 -23.92 13.30 18.73
C GLU A 228 -23.00 12.09 18.58
N ALA A 229 -21.68 12.29 18.70
CA ALA A 229 -20.72 11.22 18.52
C ALA A 229 -20.74 10.23 19.70
N THR A 230 -20.54 8.96 19.42
CA THR A 230 -20.40 7.91 20.43
C THR A 230 -18.95 7.43 20.49
N GLY A 231 -18.55 6.90 21.65
CA GLY A 231 -17.18 6.38 21.84
C GLY A 231 -16.10 7.43 22.13
N LEU A 232 -16.42 8.74 22.06
CA LEU A 232 -15.50 9.80 22.46
C LEU A 232 -15.44 9.95 23.99
N THR A 233 -14.24 9.82 24.54
CA THR A 233 -13.90 10.04 25.95
C THR A 233 -12.59 10.83 26.02
N LYS A 234 -12.26 11.36 27.20
CA LYS A 234 -10.95 12.03 27.40
C LYS A 234 -9.78 11.10 27.05
N ASP A 235 -9.89 9.83 27.40
CA ASP A 235 -8.84 8.84 27.15
C ASP A 235 -8.74 8.49 25.66
N SER A 236 -9.86 8.34 24.96
CA SER A 236 -9.85 8.02 23.52
C SER A 236 -9.28 9.14 22.66
N LEU A 237 -9.36 10.39 23.12
CA LEU A 237 -8.80 11.57 22.45
C LEU A 237 -7.33 11.84 22.81
N THR A 238 -6.68 10.95 23.55
CA THR A 238 -5.26 11.13 23.92
C THR A 238 -4.39 11.25 22.67
N GLY A 239 -3.71 12.38 22.53
CA GLY A 239 -2.83 12.68 21.39
C GLY A 239 -3.54 13.23 20.16
N ALA A 240 -4.88 13.35 20.15
CA ALA A 240 -5.59 14.14 19.16
C ALA A 240 -5.43 15.64 19.44
N CYS A 241 -5.65 16.47 18.44
CA CYS A 241 -5.56 17.92 18.55
C CYS A 241 -6.69 18.63 17.80
N GLY A 242 -6.94 19.88 18.14
CA GLY A 242 -7.93 20.72 17.47
C GLY A 242 -7.59 22.20 17.58
N ASN A 243 -8.59 23.07 17.47
CA ASN A 243 -8.47 24.51 17.68
C ASN A 243 -9.73 25.06 18.38
N GLU A 244 -9.82 26.38 18.55
CA GLU A 244 -10.96 27.03 19.21
C GLU A 244 -12.30 26.87 18.47
N ALA A 245 -12.26 26.55 17.17
CA ALA A 245 -13.44 26.32 16.33
C ALA A 245 -13.86 24.85 16.31
N THR A 246 -13.12 23.94 16.95
CA THR A 246 -13.47 22.53 17.04
C THR A 246 -14.67 22.34 17.98
N GLU A 247 -15.79 21.85 17.44
CA GLU A 247 -16.99 21.47 18.19
C GLU A 247 -17.05 19.94 18.30
N LEU A 248 -16.90 19.41 19.52
CA LEU A 248 -17.15 18.00 19.85
C LEU A 248 -18.31 17.92 20.86
N ASN A 249 -18.77 16.70 21.17
CA ASN A 249 -19.72 16.46 22.25
C ASN A 249 -19.41 17.25 23.53
N ASP A 250 -20.48 17.69 24.20
CA ASP A 250 -20.44 18.61 25.35
C ASP A 250 -19.33 18.27 26.37
N GLY A 251 -18.39 19.21 26.52
CA GLY A 251 -17.35 19.17 27.55
C GLY A 251 -16.03 18.52 27.15
N LEU A 252 -15.88 18.05 25.90
CA LEU A 252 -14.59 17.60 25.37
C LEU A 252 -13.83 18.78 24.74
N GLN A 253 -12.63 19.05 25.25
CA GLN A 253 -11.71 20.05 24.72
C GLN A 253 -10.42 19.37 24.29
N LEU A 254 -9.91 19.76 23.12
CA LEU A 254 -8.65 19.28 22.60
C LEU A 254 -7.55 20.33 22.77
N PRO A 255 -6.29 19.90 23.00
CA PRO A 255 -5.17 20.82 22.91
C PRO A 255 -5.05 21.37 21.49
N ALA A 256 -4.52 22.59 21.38
CA ALA A 256 -4.18 23.16 20.09
C ALA A 256 -3.22 22.22 19.35
N CYS A 257 -3.44 22.01 18.05
CA CYS A 257 -2.46 21.34 17.21
C CYS A 257 -1.14 22.12 17.28
N SER A 258 -0.12 21.55 17.94
CA SER A 258 1.14 22.24 18.20
C SER A 258 1.91 22.44 16.90
N GLY A 259 1.83 23.66 16.36
CA GLY A 259 2.72 24.11 15.31
C GLY A 259 4.10 24.48 15.88
N SER A 260 5.02 23.53 15.95
CA SER A 260 6.46 23.79 16.01
C SER A 260 7.21 22.66 15.31
N ASP A 261 7.73 22.98 14.12
CA ASP A 261 8.53 22.18 13.18
C ASP A 261 7.81 21.05 12.42
N GLU A 262 7.52 21.30 11.14
CA GLU A 262 7.12 20.35 10.07
C GLU A 262 5.75 19.63 10.11
N MET A 263 4.66 20.33 10.40
CA MET A 263 3.36 20.00 9.77
C MET A 263 2.65 21.29 9.30
N ARG A 264 3.36 22.09 8.50
CA ARG A 264 2.68 23.01 7.59
C ARG A 264 1.95 22.15 6.57
N PHE A 265 0.62 22.08 6.63
CA PHE A 265 -0.11 21.82 5.40
C PHE A 265 0.02 23.08 4.53
N GLY A 266 1.11 23.13 3.74
CA GLY A 266 1.16 24.01 2.58
C GLY A 266 0.02 23.65 1.62
N PRO A 267 -0.30 24.49 0.61
CA PRO A 267 -1.21 24.04 -0.45
C PRO A 267 -0.66 22.70 -0.97
N ALA A 268 -1.46 21.64 -0.85
CA ALA A 268 -1.06 20.23 -1.05
C ALA A 268 0.25 19.82 -0.32
N GLN A 269 0.15 19.18 0.85
CA GLN A 269 1.35 18.61 1.49
C GLN A 269 2.07 17.63 0.57
N GLU A 270 3.40 17.77 0.55
CA GLU A 270 4.33 16.88 -0.08
C GLU A 270 4.13 15.43 0.36
N TYR A 271 3.66 14.58 -0.55
CA TYR A 271 3.60 13.14 -0.34
C TYR A 271 5.04 12.59 -0.33
N SER A 272 5.41 11.90 0.75
CA SER A 272 6.59 11.03 0.79
C SER A 272 6.14 9.58 0.56
N TYR A 273 6.77 8.93 -0.42
CA TYR A 273 6.37 7.64 -0.97
C TYR A 273 7.05 6.48 -0.23
N VAL A 274 6.38 5.32 -0.18
CA VAL A 274 6.98 4.04 0.22
C VAL A 274 6.70 3.04 -0.90
N LEU A 275 7.72 2.76 -1.72
CA LEU A 275 7.69 1.68 -2.71
C LEU A 275 8.01 0.35 -2.03
N ARG A 276 7.05 -0.60 -2.01
CA ARG A 276 7.33 -2.00 -1.68
C ARG A 276 7.80 -2.75 -2.92
N LEU A 277 9.10 -2.90 -3.09
CA LEU A 277 9.66 -3.91 -3.99
C LEU A 277 9.88 -5.19 -3.17
N ARG A 278 9.19 -6.27 -3.52
CA ARG A 278 9.45 -7.60 -2.94
C ARG A 278 10.87 -8.04 -3.28
N GLY A 279 11.76 -7.98 -2.29
CA GLY A 279 13.03 -8.71 -2.25
C GLY A 279 13.01 -9.65 -1.04
N GLU A 280 13.61 -10.83 -1.17
CA GLU A 280 13.64 -11.96 -0.23
C GLU A 280 14.34 -11.72 1.13
N SER A 281 14.35 -10.51 1.66
CA SER A 281 14.89 -10.26 3.00
C SER A 281 14.04 -9.26 3.77
N ASP A 282 13.60 -9.65 4.96
CA ASP A 282 12.79 -8.91 5.93
C ASP A 282 13.48 -7.65 6.48
N ALA A 283 13.75 -6.66 5.62
CA ALA A 283 14.20 -5.34 6.00
C ALA A 283 13.44 -4.27 5.18
N GLU A 284 12.52 -3.59 5.87
CA GLU A 284 11.72 -2.48 5.38
C GLU A 284 12.64 -1.31 4.98
N THR A 285 12.70 -0.97 3.69
CA THR A 285 13.51 0.16 3.19
C THR A 285 12.58 1.24 2.64
N VAL A 286 12.49 2.38 3.34
CA VAL A 286 11.72 3.57 2.95
C VAL A 286 12.48 4.32 1.85
N MET A 287 11.85 4.55 0.68
CA MET A 287 12.42 5.38 -0.40
C MET A 287 11.52 6.58 -0.68
N GLU A 288 11.95 7.76 -0.23
CA GLU A 288 11.31 9.04 -0.53
C GLU A 288 11.42 9.40 -2.03
N LEU A 289 10.28 9.43 -2.73
CA LEU A 289 10.15 9.90 -4.11
C LEU A 289 9.40 11.25 -4.16
N ARG A 290 9.84 12.23 -3.36
CA ARG A 290 9.07 13.45 -3.02
C ARG A 290 8.78 14.45 -4.17
N ALA A 291 9.35 14.35 -5.37
CA ALA A 291 9.25 15.44 -6.36
C ALA A 291 8.26 15.19 -7.53
N LEU A 292 8.28 14.00 -8.13
CA LEU A 292 7.59 13.76 -9.41
C LEU A 292 6.06 13.65 -9.27
N GLU A 293 5.62 13.25 -8.09
CA GLU A 293 4.27 12.71 -7.93
C GLU A 293 3.36 13.65 -7.10
N ASN A 294 3.99 14.56 -6.33
CA ASN A 294 3.35 15.79 -5.86
C ASN A 294 3.04 16.71 -7.04
N ALA A 295 3.98 16.87 -7.98
CA ALA A 295 3.75 17.61 -9.21
C ALA A 295 2.61 17.01 -10.06
N ARG A 296 2.46 15.68 -10.06
CA ARG A 296 1.37 15.01 -10.79
C ARG A 296 0.01 15.23 -10.12
N ILE A 297 -0.08 15.12 -8.79
CA ILE A 297 -1.32 15.35 -8.04
C ILE A 297 -1.71 16.84 -8.13
N GLU A 298 -0.75 17.76 -8.07
CA GLU A 298 -0.98 19.20 -8.21
C GLU A 298 -1.46 19.57 -9.61
N VAL A 299 -0.87 19.00 -10.67
CA VAL A 299 -1.35 19.14 -12.04
C VAL A 299 -2.77 18.59 -12.20
N LEU A 300 -3.09 17.43 -11.63
CA LEU A 300 -4.44 16.86 -11.68
C LEU A 300 -5.45 17.70 -10.90
N THR A 301 -5.03 18.31 -9.80
CA THR A 301 -5.87 19.21 -8.98
C THR A 301 -6.12 20.53 -9.71
N GLN A 302 -5.10 21.10 -10.37
CA GLN A 302 -5.23 22.31 -11.19
C GLN A 302 -6.10 22.07 -12.42
N ILE A 303 -5.98 20.90 -13.06
CA ILE A 303 -6.86 20.48 -14.15
C ILE A 303 -8.31 20.35 -13.63
N GLY A 304 -8.52 19.75 -12.45
CA GLY A 304 -9.84 19.67 -11.82
C GLY A 304 -10.46 21.05 -11.55
N GLN A 305 -9.69 21.98 -10.99
CA GLN A 305 -10.13 23.35 -10.71
C GLN A 305 -10.40 24.15 -12.01
N ALA A 306 -9.58 23.97 -13.05
CA ALA A 306 -9.78 24.61 -14.35
C ALA A 306 -11.03 24.09 -15.09
N LEU A 307 -11.44 22.84 -14.80
CA LEU A 307 -12.65 22.23 -15.36
C LEU A 307 -13.93 22.64 -14.60
N GLU A 308 -13.85 23.01 -13.31
CA GLU A 308 -15.01 23.46 -12.51
C GLU A 308 -15.33 24.96 -12.65
N ILE A 309 -14.33 25.84 -12.83
CA ILE A 309 -14.56 27.30 -12.81
C ILE A 309 -15.15 27.86 -14.12
N HIS A 310 -15.15 27.08 -15.21
CA HIS A 310 -15.53 27.59 -16.55
C HIS A 310 -16.61 26.79 -17.27
N ALA A 311 -17.59 26.23 -16.53
CA ALA A 311 -18.73 25.53 -17.14
C ALA A 311 -19.58 26.38 -18.11
N GLU A 312 -19.39 27.71 -18.18
CA GLU A 312 -20.18 28.58 -19.08
C GLU A 312 -19.40 29.31 -20.19
N ASP A 313 -18.06 29.39 -20.19
CA ASP A 313 -17.30 30.00 -21.30
C ASP A 313 -15.83 29.48 -21.32
N LEU A 314 -15.60 28.32 -21.94
CA LEU A 314 -14.24 27.76 -22.08
C LEU A 314 -13.53 28.30 -23.33
N ASP A 315 -12.61 29.25 -23.13
CA ASP A 315 -11.65 29.67 -24.16
C ASP A 315 -10.61 28.55 -24.38
N ARG A 316 -10.58 27.99 -25.60
CA ARG A 316 -9.69 26.88 -25.99
C ARG A 316 -8.21 27.23 -25.82
N GLU A 317 -7.87 28.52 -25.80
CA GLU A 317 -6.50 28.98 -25.66
C GLU A 317 -5.97 28.81 -24.22
N ALA A 318 -6.80 29.06 -23.20
CA ALA A 318 -6.44 28.93 -21.79
C ALA A 318 -6.18 27.47 -21.38
N ILE A 319 -7.04 26.53 -21.84
CA ILE A 319 -6.85 25.09 -21.61
C ILE A 319 -5.53 24.62 -22.24
N ARG A 320 -5.25 25.08 -23.47
CA ARG A 320 -4.05 24.70 -24.21
C ARG A 320 -2.79 25.21 -23.52
N GLU A 321 -2.84 26.41 -22.95
CA GLU A 321 -1.72 27.00 -22.23
C GLU A 321 -1.44 26.26 -20.92
N ALA A 322 -2.46 26.02 -20.10
CA ALA A 322 -2.34 25.24 -18.86
C ALA A 322 -1.85 23.80 -19.11
N THR A 323 -2.35 23.14 -20.17
CA THR A 323 -1.90 21.79 -20.55
C THR A 323 -0.44 21.78 -20.99
N ASN A 324 0.00 22.79 -21.75
CA ASN A 324 1.39 22.90 -22.20
C ASN A 324 2.36 23.21 -21.06
N GLU A 325 1.93 23.96 -20.05
CA GLU A 325 2.73 24.23 -18.86
C GLU A 325 2.88 22.97 -18.00
N ALA A 326 1.79 22.23 -17.76
CA ALA A 326 1.82 20.94 -17.08
C ALA A 326 2.76 19.93 -17.77
N LEU A 327 2.71 19.83 -19.11
CA LEU A 327 3.60 18.95 -19.87
C LEU A 327 5.07 19.33 -19.77
N ARG A 328 5.39 20.63 -19.64
CA ARG A 328 6.77 21.11 -19.47
C ARG A 328 7.34 20.75 -18.11
N GLU A 329 6.53 20.88 -17.06
CA GLU A 329 6.94 20.53 -15.70
C GLU A 329 7.11 19.02 -15.53
N ILE A 330 6.22 18.21 -16.11
CA ILE A 330 6.40 16.73 -16.18
C ILE A 330 7.71 16.38 -16.88
N ALA A 331 8.02 17.01 -18.02
CA ALA A 331 9.24 16.73 -18.77
C ALA A 331 10.52 17.20 -18.05
N ARG A 332 10.46 18.20 -17.17
CA ARG A 332 11.58 18.59 -16.28
C ARG A 332 11.79 17.55 -15.20
N ALA A 333 10.73 17.18 -14.50
CA ALA A 333 10.77 16.21 -13.42
C ALA A 333 11.25 14.82 -13.91
N GLU A 334 10.85 14.38 -15.11
CA GLU A 334 11.34 13.13 -15.71
C GLU A 334 12.84 13.14 -16.06
N ARG A 335 13.43 14.31 -16.32
CA ARG A 335 14.87 14.42 -16.62
C ARG A 335 15.68 14.28 -15.34
N GLU A 336 15.27 14.97 -14.28
CA GLU A 336 15.89 14.88 -12.95
C GLU A 336 15.79 13.46 -12.39
N LEU A 337 14.65 12.78 -12.57
CA LEU A 337 14.48 11.38 -12.16
C LEU A 337 15.46 10.44 -12.88
N ARG A 338 15.67 10.65 -14.19
CA ARG A 338 16.61 9.85 -14.98
C ARG A 338 18.06 10.04 -14.54
N GLU A 339 18.42 11.23 -14.07
CA GLU A 339 19.75 11.51 -13.50
C GLU A 339 19.92 10.82 -12.13
N ILE A 340 18.95 10.98 -11.23
CA ILE A 340 18.95 10.34 -9.91
C ILE A 340 18.97 8.79 -10.02
N GLN A 341 18.28 8.22 -11.01
CA GLN A 341 18.29 6.77 -11.26
C GLN A 341 19.65 6.27 -11.77
N ARG A 342 20.36 7.06 -12.58
CA ARG A 342 21.73 6.71 -13.01
C ARG A 342 22.70 6.72 -11.85
N ASP A 343 22.64 7.76 -11.02
CA ASP A 343 23.57 7.92 -9.90
C ASP A 343 23.38 6.81 -8.86
N ARG A 344 22.13 6.43 -8.56
CA ARG A 344 21.84 5.28 -7.67
C ARG A 344 22.25 3.92 -8.24
N HIS A 345 22.19 3.74 -9.55
CA HIS A 345 22.65 2.50 -10.18
C HIS A 345 24.17 2.37 -10.12
N ILE A 346 24.89 3.50 -10.12
CA ILE A 346 26.35 3.54 -9.91
C ILE A 346 26.66 3.19 -8.44
N GLU A 347 25.99 3.85 -7.49
CA GLU A 347 26.21 3.64 -6.06
C GLU A 347 25.88 2.20 -5.60
N ARG A 348 24.77 1.61 -6.09
CA ARG A 348 24.44 0.21 -5.81
C ARG A 348 25.49 -0.77 -6.33
N ALA A 349 26.05 -0.51 -7.52
CA ALA A 349 27.07 -1.36 -8.10
C ALA A 349 28.41 -1.26 -7.34
N GLU A 350 28.70 -0.12 -6.71
CA GLU A 350 29.87 0.05 -5.84
C GLU A 350 29.68 -0.68 -4.50
N ILE A 351 28.54 -0.50 -3.84
CA ILE A 351 28.20 -1.20 -2.58
C ILE A 351 28.21 -2.72 -2.77
N GLU A 352 27.71 -3.22 -3.90
CA GLU A 352 27.70 -4.66 -4.20
C GLU A 352 29.12 -5.22 -4.39
N ARG A 353 30.02 -4.45 -5.02
CA ARG A 353 31.45 -4.84 -5.14
C ARG A 353 32.14 -4.88 -3.78
N GLU A 354 31.96 -3.87 -2.95
CA GLU A 354 32.54 -3.82 -1.60
C GLU A 354 32.01 -4.96 -0.72
N ARG A 355 30.71 -5.27 -0.84
CA ARG A 355 30.10 -6.41 -0.15
C ARG A 355 30.68 -7.73 -0.60
N GLU A 356 30.89 -7.94 -1.90
CA GLU A 356 31.53 -9.15 -2.41
C GLU A 356 32.97 -9.30 -1.92
N GLU A 357 33.73 -8.21 -1.85
CA GLU A 357 35.10 -8.20 -1.34
C GLU A 357 35.15 -8.55 0.15
N ALA A 358 34.31 -7.90 0.97
CA ALA A 358 34.17 -8.22 2.39
C ALA A 358 33.74 -9.68 2.64
N LEU A 359 32.85 -10.23 1.82
CA LEU A 359 32.45 -11.65 1.90
C LEU A 359 33.59 -12.61 1.56
N ARG A 360 34.49 -12.24 0.63
CA ARG A 360 35.68 -13.05 0.31
C ARG A 360 36.68 -13.03 1.46
N GLU A 361 36.95 -11.87 2.04
CA GLU A 361 37.83 -11.73 3.20
C GLU A 361 37.30 -12.49 4.42
N HIS A 362 36.01 -12.37 4.70
CA HIS A 362 35.38 -13.11 5.81
C HIS A 362 35.48 -14.63 5.62
N ARG A 363 35.32 -15.13 4.38
CA ARG A 363 35.51 -16.57 4.08
C ARG A 363 36.96 -17.02 4.28
N ALA A 364 37.93 -16.20 3.86
CA ALA A 364 39.34 -16.50 4.06
C ALA A 364 39.70 -16.59 5.55
N LEU A 365 39.22 -15.64 6.36
CA LEU A 365 39.40 -15.65 7.82
C LEU A 365 38.74 -16.86 8.48
N GLN A 366 37.53 -17.24 8.05
CA GLN A 366 36.86 -18.44 8.58
C GLN A 366 37.64 -19.72 8.27
N ASP A 367 38.24 -19.82 7.10
CA ASP A 367 39.04 -20.98 6.73
C ASP A 367 40.38 -21.02 7.49
N GLU A 368 40.96 -19.87 7.80
CA GLU A 368 42.15 -19.77 8.66
C GLU A 368 41.86 -20.18 10.10
N LEU A 369 40.81 -19.63 10.71
CA LEU A 369 40.32 -20.03 12.05
C LEU A 369 40.03 -21.53 12.13
N ARG A 370 39.47 -22.12 11.07
CA ARG A 370 39.24 -23.57 11.00
C ARG A 370 40.53 -24.38 10.91
N ARG A 371 41.59 -23.85 10.29
CA ARG A 371 42.90 -24.50 10.25
C ARG A 371 43.54 -24.47 11.64
N GLU A 372 43.55 -23.31 12.29
CA GLU A 372 44.10 -23.16 13.65
C GLU A 372 43.36 -24.05 14.66
N ALA A 373 42.03 -24.09 14.60
CA ALA A 373 41.25 -24.97 15.48
C ALA A 373 41.60 -26.46 15.28
N ARG A 374 41.84 -26.89 14.04
CA ARG A 374 42.27 -28.26 13.74
C ARG A 374 43.69 -28.56 14.23
N GLU A 375 44.58 -27.57 14.20
CA GLU A 375 45.93 -27.69 14.74
C GLU A 375 45.91 -27.78 16.27
N GLN A 376 45.17 -26.90 16.93
CA GLN A 376 44.98 -26.95 18.40
C GLN A 376 44.35 -28.27 18.85
N GLU A 377 43.36 -28.80 18.11
CA GLU A 377 42.76 -30.09 18.43
C GLU A 377 43.76 -31.25 18.27
N ARG A 378 44.67 -31.18 17.28
CA ARG A 378 45.74 -32.16 17.11
C ARG A 378 46.73 -32.10 18.28
N GLU A 379 47.18 -30.91 18.65
CA GLU A 379 48.09 -30.71 19.79
C GLU A 379 47.46 -31.20 21.10
N LEU A 380 46.19 -30.89 21.34
CA LEU A 380 45.46 -31.36 22.52
C LEU A 380 45.38 -32.89 22.57
N ARG A 381 45.12 -33.54 21.43
CA ARG A 381 45.08 -35.01 21.33
C ARG A 381 46.45 -35.63 21.56
N GLU A 382 47.53 -34.97 21.14
CA GLU A 382 48.90 -35.44 21.41
C GLU A 382 49.25 -35.32 22.89
N LEU A 383 48.94 -34.19 23.52
CA LEU A 383 49.11 -33.99 24.97
C LEU A 383 48.30 -35.00 25.80
N GLN A 384 47.06 -35.29 25.40
CA GLN A 384 46.23 -36.32 26.05
C GLN A 384 46.87 -37.70 25.95
N ARG A 385 47.38 -38.09 24.78
CA ARG A 385 48.10 -39.37 24.60
C ARG A 385 49.36 -39.45 25.45
N GLU A 386 50.07 -38.36 25.62
CA GLU A 386 51.27 -38.29 26.46
C GLU A 386 50.93 -38.36 27.96
N THR A 387 49.84 -37.71 28.37
CA THR A 387 49.29 -37.78 29.73
C THR A 387 48.80 -39.20 30.08
N ASP A 388 48.14 -39.88 29.13
CA ASP A 388 47.69 -41.26 29.32
C ASP A 388 48.87 -42.25 29.40
N ARG A 389 49.94 -42.02 28.63
CA ARG A 389 51.18 -42.80 28.72
C ARG A 389 51.84 -42.65 30.11
N THR A 390 51.95 -41.41 30.61
CA THR A 390 52.54 -41.13 31.93
C THR A 390 51.68 -41.64 33.09
N ARG A 391 50.34 -41.61 32.97
CA ARG A 391 49.41 -42.24 33.94
C ARG A 391 49.54 -43.76 33.97
N ASN A 392 49.68 -44.40 32.82
CA ASN A 392 49.82 -45.85 32.77
C ASN A 392 51.16 -46.31 33.33
N THR A 393 52.25 -45.57 33.16
CA THR A 393 53.54 -45.92 33.79
C THR A 393 53.50 -45.75 35.32
N THR A 394 52.85 -44.72 35.86
CA THR A 394 52.69 -44.56 37.33
C THR A 394 51.75 -45.60 37.95
N ARG A 395 50.74 -46.09 37.21
CA ARG A 395 49.79 -47.11 37.72
C ARG A 395 50.43 -48.50 37.87
N PHE A 396 51.54 -48.78 37.20
CA PHE A 396 52.29 -50.03 37.37
C PHE A 396 53.20 -50.04 38.61
N GLU A 397 53.53 -48.90 39.21
CA GLU A 397 54.39 -48.83 40.41
C GLU A 397 53.62 -48.94 41.74
N PHE A 398 52.31 -48.77 41.75
CA PHE A 398 51.47 -48.88 42.96
C PHE A 398 50.49 -50.06 42.92
N ARG A 399 51.01 -51.30 42.98
CA ARG A 399 50.22 -52.47 43.44
C ARG A 399 50.58 -52.77 44.90
N ILE A 400 49.81 -52.20 45.83
CA ILE A 400 49.85 -52.54 47.26
C ILE A 400 49.00 -53.80 47.49
N ALA A 401 49.54 -54.75 48.25
CA ALA A 401 48.97 -56.07 48.54
C ALA A 401 47.61 -55.99 49.30
N PRO A 402 46.70 -56.97 49.12
CA PRO A 402 45.40 -56.97 49.80
C PRO A 402 45.53 -57.33 51.30
N PRO A 403 44.62 -56.82 52.17
CA PRO A 403 44.68 -57.04 53.61
C PRO A 403 44.25 -58.48 54.00
N PRO A 404 44.71 -59.00 55.15
CA PRO A 404 44.44 -60.37 55.56
C PRO A 404 42.98 -60.59 56.04
N PRO A 405 42.45 -61.82 55.94
CA PRO A 405 41.04 -62.12 56.20
C PRO A 405 40.68 -62.10 57.70
N GLU A 406 39.50 -61.58 58.00
CA GLU A 406 38.92 -61.45 59.35
C GLU A 406 38.49 -62.81 59.94
N THR A 407 38.77 -63.02 61.24
CA THR A 407 38.41 -64.22 61.99
C THR A 407 36.95 -64.21 62.45
N PRO A 408 36.23 -65.34 62.37
CA PRO A 408 34.82 -65.42 62.77
C PRO A 408 34.65 -65.48 64.31
N PRO A 409 33.52 -65.01 64.87
CA PRO A 409 33.33 -64.90 66.31
C PRO A 409 32.87 -66.23 66.94
N PRO A 410 33.35 -66.60 68.14
CA PRO A 410 32.79 -67.70 68.92
C PRO A 410 31.65 -67.26 69.89
N PRO A 411 30.85 -68.22 70.40
CA PRO A 411 29.43 -68.07 70.74
C PRO A 411 29.14 -67.57 72.18
N PRO A 412 27.87 -67.26 72.54
CA PRO A 412 27.55 -66.58 73.79
C PRO A 412 27.38 -67.52 75.02
N GLU A 413 27.74 -66.93 76.17
CA GLU A 413 27.37 -67.19 77.57
C GLU A 413 27.76 -68.50 78.28
N ARG A 414 28.46 -68.37 79.42
CA ARG A 414 27.84 -68.26 80.76
C ARG A 414 28.75 -67.62 81.79
#